data_AF-A0A0G0YMR2-F1
#
_entry.id   AF-A0A0G0YMR2-F1
#
_cell.length_a   1.000
_cell.length_b   1.000
_cell.length_c   1.000
_cell.angle_alpha   90.00
_cell.angle_beta   90.00
_cell.angle_gamma   90.00
#
_symmetry.space_group_name_H-M   'P 1'
#
loop_
_entity.id
_entity.type
_entity.pdbx_description
1 polymer ?
#
loop_
_entity_poly.entity_id
_entity_poly.type
_entity_poly.pdbx_seq_one_letter_code
_entity_poly.pdbx_strand_id
1 'polypeptide(L)'
;MAKKQMTNEKLAQMIAKGFENTASKQDLLAIEKRLGGIDGKIEALSEGLRLVRDDVHDLKVAMGPLVRTVVDMENVIRSLHMRLNRVERKVGLAR
;
A
#
# COMPACT_ATOMS: atom_id res chain seq x y z
N MET A 1 49.12 -38.24 -35.26
CA MET A 1 48.25 -37.70 -34.19
C MET A 1 47.55 -38.86 -33.49
N ALA A 2 47.83 -39.11 -32.21
CA ALA A 2 47.22 -40.22 -31.49
C ALA A 2 45.71 -39.95 -31.28
N LYS A 3 44.85 -40.88 -31.73
CA LYS A 3 43.42 -40.88 -31.40
C LYS A 3 43.31 -41.07 -29.89
N LYS A 4 43.04 -39.99 -29.13
CA LYS A 4 42.66 -40.08 -27.72
C LYS A 4 41.42 -40.98 -27.64
N GLN A 5 41.59 -42.20 -27.13
CA GLN A 5 40.47 -43.10 -26.88
C GLN A 5 39.56 -42.43 -25.84
N MET A 6 38.30 -42.27 -26.20
CA MET A 6 37.27 -41.75 -25.32
C MET A 6 36.86 -42.88 -24.38
N THR A 7 37.21 -42.77 -23.09
CA THR A 7 36.81 -43.73 -22.07
C THR A 7 35.44 -43.34 -21.51
N ASN A 8 34.72 -44.31 -20.95
CA ASN A 8 33.41 -44.08 -20.34
C ASN A 8 33.49 -43.07 -19.19
N GLU A 9 34.57 -43.06 -18.40
CA GLU A 9 34.79 -42.09 -17.33
C GLU A 9 34.89 -40.65 -17.88
N LYS A 10 35.54 -40.48 -19.02
CA LYS A 10 35.72 -39.15 -19.64
C LYS A 10 34.40 -38.62 -20.21
N LEU A 11 33.57 -39.52 -20.73
CA LEU A 11 32.21 -39.20 -21.15
C LEU A 11 31.35 -38.79 -19.95
N ALA A 12 31.42 -39.54 -18.85
CA ALA A 12 30.70 -39.23 -17.61
C ALA A 12 31.11 -37.87 -17.02
N GLN A 13 32.41 -37.55 -17.03
CA GLN A 13 32.91 -36.23 -16.60
C GLN A 13 32.41 -35.10 -17.51
N MET A 14 32.39 -35.30 -18.83
CA MET A 14 31.85 -34.31 -19.77
C MET A 14 30.34 -34.09 -19.57
N ILE A 15 29.58 -35.16 -19.33
CA ILE A 15 28.15 -35.08 -19.01
C ILE A 15 27.94 -34.31 -17.71
N ALA A 16 28.65 -34.69 -16.64
CA ALA A 16 28.54 -34.01 -15.34
C ALA A 16 28.86 -32.51 -15.44
N LYS A 17 29.92 -32.16 -16.17
CA LYS A 17 30.31 -30.76 -16.42
C LYS A 17 29.30 -30.01 -17.28
N GLY A 18 28.63 -30.70 -18.21
CA GLY A 18 27.56 -30.12 -19.02
C GLY A 18 26.31 -29.73 -18.22
N PHE A 19 26.06 -30.40 -17.09
CA PHE A 19 24.92 -30.13 -16.22
C PHE A 19 25.24 -29.33 -14.94
N GLU A 20 26.50 -28.97 -14.71
CA GLU A 20 26.98 -28.24 -13.52
C GLU A 20 26.17 -26.96 -13.21
N ASN A 21 25.75 -26.23 -14.25
CA ASN A 21 24.99 -24.98 -14.12
C ASN A 21 23.48 -25.16 -14.28
N THR A 22 22.99 -26.41 -14.30
CA THR A 22 21.55 -26.66 -14.42
C THR A 22 20.92 -26.58 -13.03
N ALA A 23 19.81 -25.86 -12.93
CA ALA A 23 19.02 -25.79 -11.70
C ALA A 23 18.63 -27.20 -11.25
N SER A 24 18.92 -27.51 -9.99
CA SER A 24 18.48 -28.75 -9.37
C SER A 24 16.98 -28.71 -9.09
N LYS A 25 16.38 -29.87 -8.83
CA LYS A 25 14.99 -29.94 -8.35
C LYS A 25 14.78 -29.13 -7.05
N GLN A 26 15.79 -29.07 -6.18
CA GLN A 26 15.71 -28.30 -4.94
C GLN A 26 15.66 -26.79 -5.21
N ASP A 27 16.41 -26.30 -6.20
CA ASP A 27 16.37 -24.89 -6.60
C ASP A 27 14.99 -24.50 -7.12
N LEU A 28 14.38 -25.37 -7.93
CA LEU A 28 13.03 -25.14 -8.47
C LEU A 28 11.97 -25.12 -7.35
N LEU A 29 12.04 -26.05 -6.38
CA LEU A 29 11.13 -26.07 -5.23
C LEU A 29 11.30 -24.82 -4.35
N ALA A 30 12.53 -24.33 -4.18
CA ALA A 30 12.79 -23.11 -3.44
C ALA A 30 12.20 -21.88 -4.16
N ILE A 31 12.29 -21.82 -5.49
CA ILE A 31 11.68 -20.77 -6.30
C ILE A 31 10.16 -20.82 -6.19
N GLU A 32 9.55 -21.99 -6.33
CA GLU A 32 8.09 -22.17 -6.22
C GLU A 32 7.57 -21.70 -4.87
N LYS A 33 8.24 -22.08 -3.77
CA LYS A 33 7.90 -21.61 -2.42
C LYS A 33 8.00 -20.09 -2.29
N ARG A 34 9.02 -19.47 -2.89
CA ARG A 34 9.19 -18.01 -2.87
C ARG A 34 8.10 -17.31 -3.68
N LEU A 35 7.71 -17.86 -4.83
CA LEU A 35 6.63 -17.32 -5.65
C LEU A 35 5.29 -17.40 -4.92
N GLY A 36 4.94 -18.54 -4.33
CA GLY A 36 3.73 -18.64 -3.51
C GLY A 36 3.71 -17.67 -2.32
N GLY A 37 4.88 -17.42 -1.71
CA GLY A 37 5.03 -16.39 -0.67
C GLY A 37 4.89 -14.95 -1.18
N ILE A 38 5.20 -14.69 -2.45
CA ILE A 38 4.98 -13.39 -3.10
C ILE A 38 3.49 -13.23 -3.42
N ASP A 39 2.84 -14.25 -3.96
CA ASP A 39 1.41 -14.20 -4.28
C ASP A 39 0.56 -13.88 -3.04
N GLY A 40 0.84 -14.55 -1.92
CA GLY A 40 0.13 -14.26 -0.66
C GLY A 40 0.39 -12.84 -0.13
N LYS A 41 1.59 -12.28 -0.36
CA LYS A 41 1.88 -10.88 0.00
C LYS A 41 1.16 -9.89 -0.91
N ILE A 42 1.06 -10.19 -2.20
CA ILE A 42 0.32 -9.37 -3.16
C ILE A 42 -1.16 -9.35 -2.79
N GLU A 43 -1.75 -10.51 -2.46
CA GLU A 43 -3.14 -10.60 -2.04
C GLU A 43 -3.42 -9.77 -0.77
N ALA A 44 -2.56 -9.90 0.25
CA ALA A 44 -2.66 -9.10 1.47
C ALA A 44 -2.52 -7.59 1.20
N LEU A 45 -1.62 -7.19 0.30
CA LEU A 45 -1.47 -5.78 -0.10
C LEU A 45 -2.71 -5.28 -0.85
N SER A 46 -3.26 -6.08 -1.75
CA SER A 46 -4.48 -5.73 -2.49
C SER A 46 -5.67 -5.52 -1.56
N GLU A 47 -5.84 -6.39 -0.56
CA GLU A 47 -6.91 -6.22 0.43
C GLU A 47 -6.66 -5.00 1.32
N GLY A 48 -5.43 -4.77 1.75
CA GLY A 48 -5.07 -3.55 2.49
C GLY A 48 -5.37 -2.27 1.72
N LEU A 49 -5.06 -2.23 0.42
CA LEU A 49 -5.37 -1.08 -0.44
C LEU A 49 -6.88 -0.90 -0.64
N ARG A 50 -7.66 -1.99 -0.66
CA ARG A 50 -9.12 -1.93 -0.73
C ARG A 50 -9.69 -1.28 0.52
N LEU A 51 -9.25 -1.69 1.70
CA LEU A 51 -9.69 -1.11 2.98
C LEU A 51 -9.35 0.39 3.07
N VAL A 52 -8.12 0.78 2.69
CA VAL A 52 -7.73 2.19 2.68
C VAL A 52 -8.58 3.01 1.70
N ARG A 53 -8.92 2.45 0.54
CA ARG A 53 -9.83 3.10 -0.42
C ARG A 53 -11.21 3.33 0.20
N ASP A 54 -11.75 2.32 0.89
CA ASP A 54 -13.07 2.41 1.53
C ASP A 54 -13.06 3.46 2.65
N ASP A 55 -12.04 3.46 3.51
CA ASP A 55 -11.88 4.48 4.57
C ASP A 55 -11.79 5.91 4.00
N VAL A 56 -11.04 6.10 2.90
CA VAL A 56 -10.94 7.40 2.22
C VAL A 56 -12.28 7.81 1.62
N HIS A 57 -13.07 6.86 1.11
CA HIS A 57 -14.41 7.13 0.62
C HIS A 57 -15.33 7.62 1.74
N ASP A 58 -15.35 6.92 2.87
CA ASP A 58 -16.17 7.26 4.03
C ASP A 58 -15.79 8.62 4.61
N LEU A 59 -14.50 8.92 4.73
CA LEU A 59 -14.01 10.24 5.12
C LEU A 59 -14.53 11.33 4.18
N LYS A 60 -14.44 11.11 2.86
CA LYS A 60 -14.92 12.09 1.87
C LYS A 60 -16.42 12.33 1.98
N VAL A 61 -17.20 11.28 2.23
CA VAL A 61 -18.65 11.37 2.44
C VAL A 61 -18.96 12.15 3.72
N ALA A 62 -18.25 11.89 4.82
CA ALA A 62 -18.45 12.55 6.10
C ALA A 62 -18.00 14.03 6.12
N MET A 63 -16.95 14.38 5.38
CA MET A 63 -16.41 15.73 5.36
C MET A 63 -17.36 16.77 4.77
N GLY A 64 -18.15 16.43 3.75
CA GLY A 64 -19.08 17.36 3.10
C GLY A 64 -20.13 17.96 4.06
N PRO A 65 -20.89 17.13 4.80
CA PRO A 65 -21.76 17.59 5.88
C PRO A 65 -21.01 18.38 6.96
N LEU A 66 -19.84 17.92 7.39
CA LEU A 66 -19.08 18.59 8.46
C LEU A 66 -18.66 20.01 8.07
N VAL A 67 -18.18 20.20 6.83
CA VAL A 67 -17.84 21.54 6.30
C VAL A 67 -19.06 22.46 6.30
N ARG A 68 -20.24 21.96 5.93
CA ARG A 68 -21.48 22.76 5.97
C ARG A 68 -21.85 23.16 7.40
N THR A 69 -21.78 22.23 8.35
CA THR A 69 -22.02 22.51 9.76
C THR A 69 -21.08 23.60 10.29
N VAL A 70 -19.79 23.54 9.92
CA VAL A 70 -18.81 24.56 10.32
C VAL A 70 -19.18 25.93 9.75
N VAL A 71 -19.54 26.02 8.47
CA VAL A 71 -20.00 27.28 7.85
C VAL A 71 -21.25 27.83 8.54
N ASP A 72 -22.21 26.98 8.89
CA ASP A 72 -23.41 27.39 9.62
C ASP A 72 -23.07 27.92 11.02
N MET A 73 -22.15 27.25 11.73
CA MET A 73 -21.64 27.72 13.03
C MET A 73 -20.94 29.07 12.92
N GLU A 74 -20.10 29.29 11.91
CA GLU A 74 -19.44 30.57 11.67
C GLU A 74 -20.45 31.71 11.45
N ASN A 75 -21.54 31.44 10.72
CA ASN A 75 -22.60 32.41 10.50
C ASN A 75 -23.37 32.74 11.78
N VAL A 76 -23.66 31.73 12.61
CA VAL A 76 -24.29 31.93 13.93
C VAL A 76 -23.38 32.75 14.83
N ILE A 77 -22.08 32.44 14.90
CA ILE A 77 -21.10 33.18 15.71
C ILE A 77 -21.04 34.64 15.25
N ARG A 78 -20.95 34.89 13.93
CA ARG A 78 -20.95 36.26 13.39
C ARG A 78 -22.22 37.02 13.77
N SER A 79 -23.39 36.37 13.68
CA SER A 79 -24.67 36.95 14.07
C SER A 79 -24.72 37.28 15.57
N LEU A 80 -24.29 36.35 16.43
CA LEU A 80 -24.21 36.54 17.87
C LEU A 80 -23.27 37.68 18.23
N HIS A 81 -22.10 37.76 17.59
CA HIS A 81 -21.14 38.84 17.82
C HIS A 81 -21.74 40.20 17.48
N MET A 82 -22.43 40.34 16.34
CA MET A 82 -23.14 41.58 16.00
C MET A 82 -24.22 41.96 17.02
N ARG A 83 -24.99 40.97 17.50
CA ARG A 83 -26.04 41.19 18.50
C ARG A 83 -25.46 41.59 19.85
N LEU A 84 -24.38 40.94 20.28
CA LEU A 84 -23.66 41.25 21.50
C LEU A 84 -23.12 42.69 21.44
N ASN A 85 -22.42 43.08 20.37
CA ASN A 85 -21.93 44.44 20.19
C ASN A 85 -23.07 45.48 20.29
N ARG A 86 -24.25 45.19 19.73
CA ARG A 86 -25.43 46.08 19.86
C ARG A 86 -25.91 46.18 21.30
N VAL A 87 -25.95 45.07 22.04
CA VAL A 87 -26.35 45.05 23.45
C VAL A 87 -25.33 45.81 24.28
N GLU A 88 -24.04 45.52 24.13
CA GLU A 88 -22.95 46.17 24.84
C GLU A 88 -22.96 47.69 24.64
N ARG A 89 -23.21 48.18 23.42
CA ARG A 89 -23.40 49.62 23.17
C ARG A 89 -24.63 50.18 23.88
N LYS A 90 -25.75 49.46 23.87
CA LYS A 90 -26.99 49.92 24.56
C LYS A 90 -26.84 50.01 26.07
N VAL A 91 -26.03 49.15 26.67
CA VAL A 91 -25.78 49.13 28.12
C VAL A 91 -24.53 49.89 28.53
N GLY A 92 -23.86 50.58 27.61
CA GLY A 92 -22.67 51.40 27.88
C GLY A 92 -21.40 50.61 28.19
N LEU A 93 -21.35 49.32 27.86
CA LEU A 93 -20.19 48.45 28.05
C LEU A 93 -19.17 48.53 26.90
N ALA A 94 -19.62 48.87 25.69
CA ALA A 94 -18.76 49.09 24.53
C ALA A 94 -19.00 50.50 23.96
N ARG A 95 -17.92 51.22 23.63
CA ARG A 95 -17.98 52.53 22.96
C ARG A 95 -18.34 52.38 21.47
#